data_AF-A0A537MNZ1-F1
#
_entry.id   AF-A0A537MNZ1-F1
#
_cell.length_a   1.000
_cell.length_b   1.000
_cell.length_c   1.000
_cell.angle_alpha   90.00
_cell.angle_beta   90.00
_cell.angle_gamma   90.00
#
_symmetry.space_group_name_H-M   'P 1'
#
loop_
_entity.id
_entity.type
_entity.pdbx_description
1 polymer ?
#
loop_
_entity_poly.entity_id
_entity_poly.type
_entity_poly.pdbx_seq_one_letter_code
_entity_poly.pdbx_strand_id
1 'polypeptide(L)'
;MSHTRCYVCHAESNNAFRLERLSPGAAFWSDEQSRRNFEMASRLVNPGDPASSRLLQQPLAPEAGGNVFHSGGRQFESKDDPAWKTLADWVNGKKL
;
A
#
# COMPACT_ATOMS: atom_id res chain seq x y z
N MET A 1 -15.05 8.05 -1.76
CA MET A 1 -14.26 8.72 -0.71
C MET A 1 -12.84 8.94 -1.21
N SER A 2 -12.15 9.95 -0.70
CA SER A 2 -10.76 10.23 -1.04
C SER A 2 -9.84 9.34 -0.20
N HIS A 3 -8.90 8.65 -0.83
CA HIS A 3 -7.89 7.83 -0.16
C HIS A 3 -6.69 8.70 0.24
N THR A 4 -6.19 8.53 1.46
CA THR A 4 -4.97 9.21 1.90
C THR A 4 -3.77 8.56 1.21
N ARG A 5 -2.85 9.38 0.68
CA ARG A 5 -1.61 8.88 0.08
C ARG A 5 -0.83 8.07 1.12
N CYS A 6 -0.36 6.88 0.76
CA CYS A 6 0.46 6.03 1.64
C CYS A 6 1.63 6.79 2.29
N TYR A 7 2.23 7.72 1.55
CA TYR A 7 3.32 8.59 2.01
C TYR A 7 3.04 9.29 3.34
N VAL A 8 1.81 9.80 3.54
CA VAL A 8 1.45 10.61 4.73
C VAL A 8 1.68 9.83 6.01
N CYS A 9 1.42 8.53 6.01
CA CYS A 9 1.61 7.67 7.18
C CYS A 9 2.94 6.91 7.15
N HIS A 10 3.46 6.58 5.97
CA HIS A 10 4.55 5.61 5.84
C HIS A 10 5.94 6.21 5.60
N ALA A 11 6.07 7.52 5.35
CA ALA A 11 7.37 8.18 5.18
C ALA A 11 8.19 8.32 6.47
N GLU A 12 7.52 8.37 7.63
CA GLU A 12 8.16 8.51 8.94
C GLU A 12 7.85 7.33 9.88
N SER A 13 7.20 6.30 9.37
CA SER A 13 6.78 5.17 10.20
C SER A 13 7.95 4.25 10.57
N ASN A 14 7.86 3.68 11.77
CA ASN A 14 8.74 2.61 12.23
C ASN A 14 8.07 1.22 12.06
N ASN A 15 7.36 1.00 10.95
CA ASN A 15 6.68 -0.26 10.65
C ASN A 15 7.29 -0.93 9.41
N ALA A 16 6.78 -2.12 9.06
CA ALA A 16 7.30 -2.92 7.95
C ALA A 16 7.15 -2.24 6.57
N PHE A 17 6.21 -1.31 6.43
CA PHE A 17 6.00 -0.54 5.21
C PHE A 17 6.57 0.87 5.35
N ARG A 18 7.90 1.00 5.23
CA ARG A 18 8.60 2.29 5.29
C ARG A 18 8.88 2.79 3.87
N LEU A 19 8.42 3.99 3.57
CA LEU A 19 8.68 4.67 2.30
C LEU A 19 9.82 5.67 2.46
N GLU A 20 10.60 5.85 1.39
CA GLU A 20 11.64 6.87 1.31
C GLU A 20 11.02 8.26 1.49
N ARG A 21 11.70 9.16 2.21
CA ARG A 21 11.30 10.57 2.28
C ARG A 21 11.55 11.24 0.94
N LEU A 22 10.66 12.14 0.53
CA LEU A 22 10.93 13.00 -0.62
C LEU A 22 12.16 13.87 -0.33
N SER A 23 13.00 14.06 -1.34
CA SER A 23 14.10 15.02 -1.26
C SER A 23 13.54 16.43 -1.01
N PRO A 24 14.28 17.32 -0.31
CA PRO A 24 13.80 18.67 -0.03
C PRO A 24 13.36 19.40 -1.31
N GLY A 25 12.13 19.93 -1.30
CA GLY A 25 11.53 20.65 -2.43
C GLY A 25 11.03 19.75 -3.58
N ALA A 26 11.20 18.43 -3.52
CA ALA A 26 10.72 17.53 -4.57
C ALA A 26 9.23 17.20 -4.40
N ALA A 27 8.50 17.22 -5.53
CA ALA A 27 7.11 16.77 -5.58
C ALA A 27 6.97 15.24 -5.76
N PHE A 28 8.02 14.61 -6.28
CA PHE A 28 8.06 13.18 -6.62
C PHE A 28 9.37 12.55 -6.15
N TRP A 29 9.34 11.24 -5.94
CA TRP A 29 10.54 10.46 -5.67
C TRP A 29 11.43 10.40 -6.91
N SER A 30 12.74 10.35 -6.71
CA SER A 30 13.67 9.95 -7.76
C SER A 30 13.43 8.50 -8.18
N ASP A 31 14.00 8.08 -9.31
CA ASP A 31 13.95 6.68 -9.76
C ASP A 31 14.50 5.72 -8.71
N GLU A 32 15.60 6.10 -8.06
CA GLU A 32 16.24 5.32 -7.00
C GLU A 32 15.33 5.19 -5.76
N GLN A 33 14.70 6.28 -5.33
CA GLN A 33 13.72 6.24 -4.23
C GLN A 33 12.49 5.40 -4.60
N SER A 34 12.02 5.53 -5.85
CA SER A 34 10.88 4.77 -6.37
C SER A 34 11.18 3.27 -6.42
N ARG A 35 12.38 2.87 -6.84
CA ARG A 35 12.82 1.46 -6.83
C ARG A 35 12.82 0.88 -5.41
N ARG A 36 13.39 1.60 -4.44
CA ARG A 36 13.38 1.17 -3.03
C ARG A 36 11.97 1.04 -2.48
N ASN A 37 11.10 2.00 -2.79
CA ASN A 37 9.69 1.93 -2.38
C ASN A 37 8.97 0.73 -3.00
N PHE A 38 9.23 0.44 -4.27
CA PHE A 38 8.69 -0.75 -4.94
C PHE A 38 9.18 -2.04 -4.29
N GLU A 39 10.47 -2.16 -3.99
CA GLU A 39 11.03 -3.31 -3.28
C GLU A 39 10.40 -3.48 -1.89
N MET A 40 10.23 -2.39 -1.15
CA MET A 40 9.57 -2.39 0.16
C MET A 40 8.11 -2.83 0.08
N ALA A 41 7.34 -2.30 -0.88
CA ALA A 41 5.95 -2.71 -1.10
C ALA A 41 5.87 -4.20 -1.50
N SER A 42 6.78 -4.66 -2.37
CA SER A 42 6.82 -6.04 -2.86
C SER A 42 7.05 -7.06 -1.75
N ARG A 43 7.79 -6.71 -0.69
CA ARG A 43 7.99 -7.58 0.49
C ARG A 43 6.70 -7.84 1.28
N LEU A 44 5.65 -7.05 1.05
CA LEU A 44 4.35 -7.15 1.74
C LEU A 44 3.28 -7.81 0.87
N VAL A 45 3.68 -8.27 -0.31
CA VAL A 45 2.83 -8.92 -1.31
C VAL A 45 3.13 -10.41 -1.33
N ASN A 46 2.07 -11.20 -1.34
CA ASN A 46 2.08 -12.62 -1.69
C ASN A 46 1.60 -12.72 -3.15
N PRO A 47 2.50 -12.97 -4.13
CA PRO A 47 2.13 -13.00 -5.54
C PRO A 47 1.00 -14.00 -5.82
N GLY A 48 -0.03 -13.56 -6.54
CA GLY A 48 -1.23 -14.37 -6.83
C GLY A 48 -2.22 -14.51 -5.67
N ASP A 49 -1.94 -13.90 -4.50
CA ASP A 49 -2.85 -13.90 -3.36
C ASP A 49 -2.98 -12.50 -2.73
N PRO A 50 -3.83 -11.63 -3.31
CA PRO A 50 -4.09 -10.29 -2.77
C PRO A 50 -4.75 -10.33 -1.40
N ALA A 51 -5.52 -11.37 -1.09
CA ALA A 51 -6.29 -11.45 0.14
C ALA A 51 -5.42 -11.76 1.37
N SER A 52 -4.30 -12.48 1.21
CA SER A 52 -3.31 -12.69 2.28
C SER A 52 -2.16 -11.68 2.28
N SER A 53 -2.04 -10.87 1.22
CA SER A 53 -1.02 -9.83 1.11
C SER A 53 -1.22 -8.73 2.15
N ARG A 54 -0.26 -8.55 3.06
CA ARG A 54 -0.32 -7.53 4.13
C ARG A 54 -0.56 -6.12 3.59
N LEU A 55 -0.01 -5.81 2.41
CA LEU A 55 -0.22 -4.51 1.75
C LEU A 55 -1.70 -4.19 1.49
N LEU A 56 -2.54 -5.21 1.21
CA LEU A 56 -3.96 -5.03 0.94
C LEU A 56 -4.83 -5.29 2.18
N GLN A 57 -4.43 -6.21 3.05
CA GLN A 57 -5.18 -6.53 4.27
C GLN A 57 -5.22 -5.37 5.26
N GLN A 58 -4.11 -4.65 5.38
CA GLN A 58 -3.92 -3.68 6.43
C GLN A 58 -4.79 -2.42 6.28
N PRO A 59 -4.87 -1.79 5.09
CA PRO A 59 -5.77 -0.67 4.85
C PRO A 59 -7.24 -1.04 4.63
N LEU A 60 -7.57 -2.33 4.49
CA LEU A 60 -8.95 -2.80 4.27
C LEU A 60 -9.74 -2.81 5.59
N ALA A 61 -11.04 -2.52 5.51
CA ALA A 61 -11.97 -2.61 6.62
C ALA A 61 -12.07 -4.06 7.15
N PRO A 62 -12.13 -4.29 8.47
CA PRO A 62 -12.26 -5.62 9.05
C PRO A 62 -13.46 -6.41 8.51
N GLU A 63 -14.58 -5.73 8.24
CA GLU A 63 -15.82 -6.30 7.71
C GLU A 63 -15.64 -6.88 6.30
N ALA A 64 -14.65 -6.40 5.55
CA ALA A 64 -14.26 -6.91 4.24
C ALA A 64 -13.10 -7.92 4.29
N GLY A 65 -12.69 -8.36 5.50
CA GLY A 65 -11.59 -9.28 5.73
C GLY A 65 -10.23 -8.59 5.91
N GLY A 66 -10.21 -7.31 6.24
CA GLY A 66 -9.01 -6.58 6.63
C GLY A 66 -8.54 -6.91 8.05
N ASN A 67 -7.32 -6.48 8.40
CA ASN A 67 -6.79 -6.70 9.75
C ASN A 67 -7.44 -5.74 10.76
N VAL A 68 -7.81 -6.21 11.96
CA VAL A 68 -8.45 -5.40 13.00
C VAL A 68 -7.61 -4.22 13.53
N PHE A 69 -6.29 -4.24 13.40
CA PHE A 69 -5.42 -3.15 13.87
C PHE A 69 -4.65 -2.52 12.73
N HIS A 70 -4.89 -1.24 12.42
CA HIS A 70 -4.03 -0.42 11.57
C HIS A 70 -4.06 1.05 12.02
N SER A 71 -2.93 1.55 12.53
CA SER A 71 -2.84 2.91 13.09
C SER A 71 -3.04 4.04 12.08
N GLY A 72 -2.84 3.77 10.78
CA GLY A 72 -3.06 4.73 9.69
C GLY A 72 -4.53 4.87 9.25
N GLY A 73 -5.46 4.20 9.95
CA GLY A 73 -6.88 4.16 9.58
C GLY A 73 -7.18 3.18 8.44
N ARG A 74 -8.41 3.24 7.92
CA ARG A 74 -8.87 2.40 6.81
C ARG A 74 -8.89 3.22 5.53
N GLN A 75 -8.33 2.66 4.46
CA GLN A 75 -8.38 3.27 3.12
C GLN A 75 -9.46 2.61 2.26
N PHE A 76 -9.74 1.31 2.47
CA PHE A 76 -10.70 0.58 1.63
C PHE A 76 -11.83 0.03 2.49
N GLU A 77 -13.06 0.41 2.18
CA GLU A 77 -14.24 -0.14 2.85
C GLU A 77 -14.53 -1.57 2.38
N SER A 78 -14.20 -1.90 1.13
CA SER A 78 -14.43 -3.22 0.56
C SER A 78 -13.39 -3.58 -0.50
N LYS A 79 -13.35 -4.87 -0.87
CA LYS A 79 -12.58 -5.37 -2.01
C LYS A 79 -13.15 -4.93 -3.36
N ASP A 80 -14.32 -4.29 -3.35
CA ASP A 80 -14.91 -3.71 -4.54
C ASP A 80 -14.39 -2.31 -4.86
N ASP A 81 -13.64 -1.69 -3.94
CA ASP A 81 -12.99 -0.41 -4.15
C ASP A 81 -12.06 -0.46 -5.38
N PRO A 82 -12.20 0.47 -6.35
CA PRO A 82 -11.37 0.48 -7.56
C PRO A 82 -9.86 0.58 -7.29
N ALA A 83 -9.45 1.31 -6.25
CA ALA A 83 -8.04 1.43 -5.89
C ALA A 83 -7.53 0.14 -5.23
N TRP A 84 -8.36 -0.54 -4.42
CA TRP A 84 -8.04 -1.88 -3.91
C TRP A 84 -7.87 -2.88 -5.07
N LYS A 85 -8.79 -2.88 -6.04
CA LYS A 85 -8.71 -3.74 -7.23
C LYS A 85 -7.47 -3.47 -8.07
N THR A 86 -7.06 -2.22 -8.21
CA THR A 86 -5.81 -1.86 -8.89
C THR A 86 -4.60 -2.50 -8.23
N LEU A 87 -4.52 -2.46 -6.89
CA LEU A 87 -3.45 -3.13 -6.15
C LEU A 87 -3.55 -4.66 -6.28
N ALA A 88 -4.76 -5.22 -6.21
CA ALA A 88 -4.98 -6.65 -6.33
C ALA A 88 -4.59 -7.19 -7.71
N ASP A 89 -4.85 -6.43 -8.76
CA ASP A 89 -4.44 -6.75 -10.13
C ASP A 89 -2.92 -6.80 -10.26
N TRP A 90 -2.21 -5.83 -9.68
CA TRP A 90 -0.76 -5.86 -9.61
C TRP A 90 -0.24 -7.08 -8.83
N VAL A 91 -0.82 -7.40 -7.67
CA VAL A 91 -0.44 -8.60 -6.88
C VAL A 91 -0.67 -9.90 -7.66
N ASN A 92 -1.73 -9.95 -8.46
CA ASN A 92 -2.03 -11.08 -9.35
C ASN A 92 -1.12 -11.14 -10.60
N GLY A 93 -0.16 -10.22 -10.73
CA GLY A 93 0.76 -10.19 -11.86
C GLY A 93 0.09 -9.76 -13.16
N LYS A 94 -1.07 -9.07 -13.11
CA LYS A 94 -1.63 -8.46 -14.31
C LYS A 94 -0.64 -7.43 -14.83
N LYS A 95 -0.31 -7.55 -16.11
CA LYS A 95 0.47 -6.54 -16.83
C LYS A 95 -0.48 -5.41 -17.22
N LEU A 96 0.00 -4.18 -17.09
CA LEU A 96 -0.65 -2.98 -17.64
C LEU A 96 -0.72 -3.06 -19.17
#